data_AF-A0A832JEK8-F1
#
_entry.id   AF-A0A832JEK8-F1
#
_cell.length_a   1.000
_cell.length_b   1.000
_cell.length_c   1.000
_cell.angle_alpha   90.00
_cell.angle_beta   90.00
_cell.angle_gamma   90.00
#
_symmetry.space_group_name_H-M   'P 1'
#
loop_
_entity.id
_entity.type
_entity.pdbx_description
1 polymer ?
#
loop_
_entity_poly.entity_id
_entity_poly.type
_entity_poly.pdbx_seq_one_letter_code
_entity_poly.pdbx_strand_id
1 'polypeptide(L)' 'MDKATWRTKVGLAEMLRGGVIMDVTNAEQARIAEEAGAVAVMALERV' A
#
# COMPACT_ATOMS: atom_id res chain seq x y z
N MET A 1 -16.22 -11.51 -12.99
CA MET A 1 -15.68 -10.17 -12.70
C MET A 1 -15.71 -9.39 -14.00
N ASP A 2 -16.39 -8.25 -14.02
CA ASP A 2 -16.58 -7.51 -15.27
C ASP A 2 -15.24 -6.98 -15.80
N LYS A 3 -15.07 -6.98 -17.13
CA LYS A 3 -13.81 -6.57 -17.80
C LYS A 3 -13.37 -5.16 -17.40
N ALA A 4 -14.33 -4.24 -17.23
CA ALA A 4 -14.07 -2.89 -16.77
C ALA A 4 -13.49 -2.88 -15.34
N THR A 5 -14.12 -3.62 -14.42
CA THR A 5 -13.66 -3.75 -13.03
C THR A 5 -12.26 -4.36 -12.95
N TRP A 6 -11.95 -5.35 -13.80
CA TRP A 6 -10.62 -5.95 -13.87
C TRP A 6 -9.55 -4.92 -14.26
N ARG A 7 -9.76 -4.18 -15.35
CA ARG A 7 -8.79 -3.21 -15.85
C ARG A 7 -8.49 -2.12 -14.82
N THR A 8 -9.50 -1.65 -14.09
CA THR A 8 -9.31 -0.64 -13.04
C THR A 8 -8.48 -1.17 -11.87
N LYS A 9 -8.74 -2.39 -11.40
CA LYS A 9 -7.96 -2.97 -10.28
C LYS A 9 -6.50 -3.23 -10.67
N VAL A 10 -6.26 -3.68 -11.89
CA VAL A 10 -4.90 -3.83 -12.41
C VAL A 10 -4.21 -2.47 -12.50
N GLY A 11 -4.88 -1.45 -13.04
CA GLY A 11 -4.33 -0.09 -13.12
C GLY A 11 -3.95 0.48 -11.75
N LEU A 12 -4.74 0.24 -10.72
CA LEU A 12 -4.41 0.63 -9.34
C LEU A 12 -3.14 -0.08 -8.84
N ALA A 13 -3.00 -1.38 -9.08
CA ALA A 13 -1.81 -2.12 -8.66
C ALA A 13 -0.54 -1.65 -9.39
N GLU A 14 -0.66 -1.26 -10.66
CA GLU A 14 0.46 -0.70 -11.44
C GLU A 14 0.99 0.62 -10.86
N MET A 15 0.17 1.41 -10.16
CA MET A 15 0.62 2.65 -9.50
C MET A 15 1.61 2.38 -8.35
N LEU A 16 1.63 1.16 -7.80
CA LEU A 16 2.54 0.78 -6.71
C LEU A 16 3.88 0.21 -7.21
N ARG A 17 4.05 0.08 -8.54
CA ARG A 17 5.23 -0.54 -9.15
C ARG A 17 6.49 0.27 -8.83
N GLY A 18 7.53 -0.43 -8.35
CA GLY A 18 8.84 0.16 -8.03
C GLY A 18 8.92 0.83 -6.66
N GLY A 19 7.83 0.83 -5.89
CA GLY A 19 7.83 1.31 -4.51
C GLY A 19 7.97 0.20 -3.46
N VAL A 20 8.07 0.62 -2.20
CA VAL A 20 8.06 -0.28 -1.04
C VAL A 20 6.72 -0.15 -0.30
N ILE A 21 6.15 -1.27 0.11
CA ILE A 21 5.00 -1.33 1.01
C ILE A 21 5.51 -1.79 2.38
N MET A 22 5.31 -1.00 3.43
CA MET A 22 5.83 -1.31 4.77
C MET A 22 4.72 -1.78 5.72
N ASP A 23 4.99 -2.83 6.49
CA ASP A 23 4.12 -3.30 7.57
C ASP A 23 4.17 -2.35 8.77
N VAL A 24 3.00 -1.97 9.30
CA VAL A 24 2.89 -1.05 10.43
C VAL A 24 1.80 -1.51 11.41
N THR A 25 1.99 -1.21 12.70
CA THR A 25 1.09 -1.62 13.81
C THR A 25 0.50 -0.42 14.56
N ASN A 26 0.89 0.80 14.19
CA ASN A 26 0.42 2.04 14.81
C ASN A 26 0.67 3.26 13.90
N ALA A 27 0.05 4.40 14.25
CA ALA A 27 0.11 5.63 13.47
C ALA A 27 1.53 6.22 13.35
N GLU A 28 2.37 6.05 14.38
CA GLU A 28 3.74 6.58 14.36
C GLU A 28 4.60 5.82 13.33
N GLN A 29 4.48 4.49 13.28
CA GLN A 29 5.16 3.68 12.25
C GLN A 29 4.69 4.03 10.84
N ALA A 30 3.39 4.31 10.65
CA ALA A 30 2.88 4.77 9.35
C ALA A 30 3.53 6.10 8.93
N ARG A 31 3.71 7.03 9.86
CA ARG A 31 4.36 8.32 9.58
C ARG A 31 5.84 8.18 9.23
N ILE A 32 6.56 7.32 9.96
CA ILE A 32 7.95 6.99 9.66
C ILE A 32 8.08 6.33 8.29
N ALA A 33 7.16 5.42 7.93
CA ALA A 33 7.18 4.73 6.63
C ALA A 33 6.95 5.72 5.47
N GLU A 34 6.01 6.65 5.61
CA GLU A 34 5.77 7.72 4.64
C GLU A 34 7.01 8.60 4.48
N GLU A 35 7.62 9.06 5.57
CA GLU A 35 8.84 9.87 5.56
C GLU A 35 10.04 9.13 4.93
N ALA A 36 10.10 7.81 5.09
CA ALA A 36 11.12 6.95 4.46
C ALA A 36 10.88 6.69 2.96
N GLY A 37 9.74 7.15 2.40
CA GLY A 37 9.41 7.00 0.99
C GLY A 37 8.66 5.72 0.63
N ALA A 38 7.97 5.09 1.59
CA ALA A 38 7.05 3.99 1.28
C ALA A 38 5.88 4.50 0.43
N VAL A 39 5.50 3.75 -0.62
CA VAL A 39 4.39 4.12 -1.51
C VAL A 39 3.01 3.74 -0.94
N ALA A 40 3.01 2.82 0.02
CA ALA A 40 1.84 2.41 0.78
C ALA A 40 2.28 1.76 2.11
N VAL A 41 1.35 1.61 3.04
CA VAL A 41 1.54 0.86 4.29
C VAL A 41 0.54 -0.28 4.40
N MET A 42 0.95 -1.39 5.01
CA MET A 42 0.09 -2.50 5.37
C MET A 42 -0.15 -2.46 6.88
N ALA A 43 -1.38 -2.14 7.29
CA ALA A 43 -1.76 -2.12 8.69
C ALA A 43 -1.99 -3.55 9.19
N LEU A 44 -1.17 -3.99 10.15
CA LEU A 44 -1.30 -5.27 10.82
C LEU A 44 -2.03 -5.09 12.15
N GLU A 45 -2.83 -6.08 12.55
CA GLU A 45 -3.31 -6.12 13.93
C GLU A 45 -2.13 -6.22 14.91
N ARG A 46 -2.25 -5.57 16.08
CA ARG A 46 -1.34 -5.87 17.19
C ARG A 46 -1.66 -7.28 17.68
N VAL A 47 -0.67 -8.18 17.61
CA VAL A 47 -0.70 -9.49 18.30
C VAL A 47 -0.59 -9.28 19.80
#